data_AF-A0A6M0IP11-F1
#
_entry.id   AF-A0A6M0IP11-F1
#
_cell.length_a   1.000
_cell.length_b   1.000
_cell.length_c   1.000
_cell.angle_alpha   90.00
_cell.angle_beta   90.00
_cell.angle_gamma   90.00
#
_symmetry.space_group_name_H-M   'P 1'
#
loop_
_entity.id
_entity.type
_entity.pdbx_description
1 polymer ?
#
loop_
_entity_poly.entity_id
_entity_poly.type
_entity_poly.pdbx_seq_one_letter_code
_entity_poly.pdbx_strand_id
1 'polypeptide(L)' 'MPAAKLTNVQLELLKTFSYTLPDEQLVEIRQLLAQYFLTKVDTEMDQLWQENEWNANTIEEWAKGHERTPYQPQK' A
#
# COMPACT_ATOMS: atom_id res chain seq x y z
N MET A 1 -13.84 26.48 -4.27
CA MET A 1 -12.68 25.64 -3.88
C MET A 1 -11.74 25.56 -5.07
N PRO A 2 -10.41 25.75 -4.92
CA PRO A 2 -9.52 25.63 -6.07
C PRO A 2 -9.56 24.18 -6.57
N ALA A 3 -9.67 23.98 -7.87
CA ALA A 3 -9.61 22.66 -8.47
C ALA A 3 -8.24 22.04 -8.16
N ALA A 4 -8.22 20.95 -7.40
CA ALA A 4 -6.98 20.20 -7.15
C ALA A 4 -6.44 19.73 -8.50
N LYS A 5 -5.19 20.10 -8.83
CA LYS A 5 -4.53 19.58 -10.02
C LYS A 5 -4.40 18.07 -9.88
N LEU A 6 -4.82 17.34 -10.91
CA LEU A 6 -4.69 15.89 -10.95
C LEU A 6 -3.21 15.50 -10.88
N THR A 7 -2.92 14.41 -10.17
CA THR A 7 -1.59 13.81 -10.15
C THR A 7 -1.26 13.22 -11.53
N ASN A 8 0.03 13.00 -11.79
CA ASN A 8 0.49 12.33 -13.01
C ASN A 8 -0.18 10.95 -13.20
N VAL A 9 -0.28 10.13 -12.15
CA VAL A 9 -0.94 8.81 -12.21
C VAL A 9 -2.44 8.95 -12.52
N GLN A 10 -3.11 9.93 -11.92
CA GLN A 10 -4.53 10.20 -12.23
C GLN A 10 -4.71 10.58 -13.70
N LEU A 11 -3.82 11.39 -14.27
CA LEU A 11 -3.85 11.75 -15.69
C LEU A 11 -3.60 10.55 -16.61
N GLU A 12 -2.66 9.66 -16.27
CA GLU A 12 -2.43 8.43 -17.05
C GLU A 12 -3.63 7.47 -16.99
N LEU A 13 -4.24 7.29 -15.81
CA LEU A 13 -5.44 6.46 -15.68
C LEU A 13 -6.61 7.04 -16.49
N LEU A 14 -6.79 8.36 -16.53
CA LEU A 14 -7.84 8.97 -17.35
C LEU A 14 -7.66 8.70 -18.85
N LYS A 15 -6.43 8.55 -19.36
CA LYS A 15 -6.21 8.17 -20.75
C LYS A 15 -6.74 6.78 -21.05
N THR A 16 -6.76 5.87 -20.07
CA THR A 16 -7.35 4.53 -20.24
C THR A 16 -8.86 4.58 -20.47
N PHE A 17 -9.55 5.61 -20.00
CA PHE A 17 -11.00 5.79 -20.21
C PHE A 17 -11.37 6.13 -21.66
N SER A 18 -10.39 6.45 -22.51
CA SER A 18 -10.63 6.53 -23.96
C SER A 18 -10.97 5.16 -24.58
N TYR A 19 -10.66 4.06 -23.87
CA TYR A 19 -11.01 2.70 -24.23
C TYR A 19 -12.22 2.23 -23.41
N THR A 20 -13.20 1.60 -24.07
CA THR A 20 -14.25 0.86 -23.37
C THR A 20 -13.71 -0.52 -23.02
N LEU A 21 -13.31 -0.70 -21.77
CA LEU A 21 -12.80 -1.97 -21.26
C LEU A 21 -13.94 -2.77 -20.62
N PRO A 22 -14.00 -4.10 -20.80
CA PRO A 22 -14.82 -4.98 -19.98
C PRO A 22 -14.41 -4.88 -18.51
N ASP A 23 -15.36 -5.06 -17.59
CA ASP A 23 -15.13 -4.97 -16.14
C ASP A 23 -13.99 -5.90 -15.65
N GLU A 24 -13.84 -7.06 -16.27
CA GLU A 24 -12.76 -8.02 -15.97
C GLU A 24 -11.38 -7.39 -16.15
N GLN A 25 -11.17 -6.64 -17.23
CA GLN A 25 -9.88 -5.98 -17.49
C GLN A 25 -9.62 -4.83 -16.50
N LEU A 26 -10.66 -4.17 -15.99
CA LEU A 26 -10.50 -3.17 -14.91
C LEU A 26 -10.05 -3.83 -13.60
N VAL A 27 -10.53 -5.04 -13.31
CA VAL A 27 -10.08 -5.84 -12.17
C VAL A 27 -8.62 -6.25 -12.35
N GLU A 28 -8.23 -6.71 -13.53
CA GLU A 28 -6.84 -7.07 -13.85
C GLU A 28 -5.89 -5.87 -13.69
N ILE A 29 -6.25 -4.69 -14.20
CA ILE A 29 -5.43 -3.47 -14.03
C ILE A 29 -5.26 -3.13 -12.55
N ARG A 30 -6.33 -3.24 -11.74
CA ARG A 30 -6.26 -3.03 -10.29
C ARG A 30 -5.31 -4.03 -9.63
N GLN A 31 -5.38 -5.31 -10.01
CA GLN A 31 -4.51 -6.36 -9.49
C GLN A 31 -3.05 -6.11 -9.89
N LEU A 32 -2.78 -5.69 -11.12
CA LEU A 32 -1.43 -5.34 -11.59
C LEU A 32 -0.83 -4.20 -10.76
N LEU A 33 -1.62 -3.14 -10.50
CA LEU A 33 -1.18 -2.04 -9.64
C LEU A 33 -0.94 -2.50 -8.20
N ALA A 34 -1.85 -3.29 -7.63
CA ALA A 34 -1.71 -3.83 -6.28
C ALA A 34 -0.44 -4.70 -6.17
N GLN A 35 -0.21 -5.59 -7.13
CA GLN A 35 0.96 -6.45 -7.17
C GLN A 35 2.26 -5.64 -7.26
N TYR A 36 2.28 -4.59 -8.09
CA TYR A 36 3.44 -3.71 -8.20
C TYR A 36 3.81 -3.07 -6.86
N PHE A 37 2.82 -2.52 -6.14
CA PHE A 37 3.06 -1.91 -4.84
C PHE A 37 3.41 -2.95 -3.76
N LEU A 38 2.79 -4.12 -3.75
CA LEU A 38 3.15 -5.20 -2.83
C LEU A 38 4.62 -5.62 -3.00
N THR A 39 5.07 -5.85 -4.23
CA THR A 39 6.47 -6.17 -4.50
C THR A 39 7.43 -5.08 -4.03
N LYS A 40 7.03 -3.80 -4.13
CA LYS A 40 7.83 -2.67 -3.61
C LYS A 40 7.90 -2.67 -2.09
N VAL A 41 6.75 -2.84 -1.43
CA VAL A 41 6.67 -2.93 0.03
C VAL A 41 7.50 -4.11 0.54
N ASP A 42 7.37 -5.29 -0.05
CA ASP A 42 8.16 -6.48 0.34
C ASP A 42 9.67 -6.19 0.23
N THR A 43 10.09 -5.59 -0.88
CA THR A 43 11.51 -5.24 -1.10
C THR A 43 12.01 -4.23 -0.07
N GLU A 44 11.22 -3.20 0.23
CA GLU A 44 11.58 -2.18 1.23
C GLU A 44 11.61 -2.79 2.65
N MET A 45 10.69 -3.69 2.97
CA MET A 45 10.67 -4.39 4.25
C MET A 45 11.88 -5.32 4.43
N ASP A 46 12.29 -6.04 3.37
CA ASP A 46 13.50 -6.86 3.39
C ASP A 46 14.76 -6.00 3.63
N GLN A 47 14.83 -4.82 3.02
CA GLN A 47 15.92 -3.87 3.24
C GLN A 47 15.95 -3.38 4.68
N LEU A 48 14.82 -2.91 5.21
CA LEU A 48 14.71 -2.46 6.60
C LEU A 48 15.04 -3.58 7.59
N TRP A 49 14.63 -4.81 7.29
CA TRP A 49 14.94 -5.98 8.11
C TRP A 49 16.45 -6.21 8.25
N GLN A 50 17.19 -6.07 7.16
CA GLN A 50 18.64 -6.19 7.15
C GLN A 50 19.33 -5.01 7.83
N GLU A 51 18.94 -3.77 7.48
CA GLU A 51 19.55 -2.54 8.00
C GLU A 51 19.41 -2.39 9.52
N ASN A 52 18.28 -2.84 10.07
CA ASN A 52 18.01 -2.78 11.51
C ASN A 52 18.41 -4.07 12.25
N GLU A 53 19.10 -5.00 11.58
CA GLU A 53 19.54 -6.29 12.13
C GLU A 53 18.42 -7.08 12.81
N TRP A 54 17.19 -6.95 12.28
CA TRP A 54 16.03 -7.61 12.83
C TRP A 54 16.17 -9.12 12.72
N ASN A 55 15.68 -9.81 13.74
CA ASN A 55 15.78 -11.26 13.85
C ASN A 55 14.59 -11.81 14.64
N ALA A 56 14.62 -13.12 14.91
CA ALA A 56 13.54 -13.79 15.64
C ALA A 56 13.26 -13.16 17.03
N ASN A 57 14.29 -12.64 17.71
CA ASN A 57 14.11 -12.00 19.01
C ASN A 57 13.36 -10.67 18.88
N THR A 58 13.61 -9.91 17.79
CA THR A 58 12.88 -8.67 17.49
C THR A 58 11.37 -8.94 17.32
N ILE A 59 11.02 -10.03 16.63
CA ILE A 59 9.62 -10.45 16.48
C ILE A 59 9.02 -10.80 17.84
N GLU A 60 9.75 -11.53 18.68
CA GLU A 60 9.28 -11.91 20.02
C GLU A 60 9.06 -10.68 20.91
N GLU A 61 9.92 -9.66 20.81
CA GLU A 61 9.78 -8.39 21.51
C GLU A 61 8.52 -7.64 21.05
N TRP A 62 8.32 -7.48 19.74
CA TRP A 62 7.13 -6.82 19.19
C TRP A 62 5.83 -7.54 19.54
N ALA A 63 5.84 -8.89 19.54
CA ALA A 63 4.68 -9.68 19.92
C ALA A 63 4.25 -9.47 21.39
N LYS A 64 5.20 -9.08 22.27
CA LYS A 64 4.95 -8.73 23.68
C LYS A 64 4.66 -7.23 23.87
N GLY A 65 4.83 -6.41 22.83
CA GLY A 65 4.57 -4.98 22.84
C GLY A 65 3.09 -4.64 22.97
N HIS A 66 2.80 -3.45 23.51
CA HIS A 66 1.45 -2.93 23.68
C HIS A 66 1.19 -1.72 22.76
N GLU A 67 1.68 -1.77 21.52
CA GLU A 67 1.63 -0.69 20.52
C GLU A 67 0.25 -0.48 19.87
N ARG A 68 -0.80 -1.12 20.41
CA ARG A 68 -2.17 -0.96 19.90
C ARG A 68 -2.72 0.39 20.33
N THR A 69 -3.52 1.02 19.46
CA THR A 69 -4.26 2.22 19.82
C THR A 69 -5.13 1.96 21.07
N PRO A 70 -5.00 2.74 22.15
CA PRO A 70 -5.77 2.51 23.37
C PRO A 70 -7.27 2.69 23.11
N TYR A 71 -8.08 1.80 23.70
CA TYR A 71 -9.53 1.88 23.56
C TYR A 71 -10.07 3.12 24.27
N GLN A 72 -10.73 4.00 23.50
CA GLN A 72 -11.50 5.12 24.02
C GLN A 72 -12.99 4.77 23.92
N PRO A 73 -13.65 4.33 25.02
CA PRO A 73 -15.08 4.10 25.00
C PRO A 73 -15.82 5.42 24.72
N GLN A 74 -16.70 5.42 23.72
CA GLN A 74 -17.60 6.54 23.47
C GLN A 74 -18.67 6.55 24.57
N LYS A 75 -18.87 7.72 25.20
CA LYS A 75 -19.93 7.96 26.20
C LYS A 75 -21.27 8.26 25.53
#